data_AF-A0A932I3M5-F1
#
_entry.id   AF-A0A932I3M5-F1
#
_cell.length_a   1.000
_cell.length_b   1.000
_cell.length_c   1.000
_cell.angle_alpha   90.00
_cell.angle_beta   90.00
_cell.angle_gamma   90.00
#
_symmetry.space_group_name_H-M   'P 1'
#
loop_
_entity.id
_entity.type
_entity.pdbx_description
1 polymer ?
#
loop_
_entity_poly.entity_id
_entity_poly.type
_entity_poly.pdbx_seq_one_letter_code
_entity_poly.pdbx_strand_id
1 'polypeptide(L)'
;MSIRLAVFNMAGATVVDKNNVARAFISASAKQGLEIDTADANPLMGYHKPLAIQLMLEKPEIGPDAEFIGEIHADFEEEMIDFYEYDPSVIPMPGAEELFLQLKEKGIRIALNTGFSKRIADTISKLMDGTGRPSR
;
A
#
# COMPACT_ATOMS: atom_id res chain seq x y z
N MET A 1 6.46 23.07 24.23
CA MET A 1 5.68 21.83 24.01
C MET A 1 6.63 20.74 23.55
N SER A 2 6.52 19.51 24.06
CA SER A 2 7.30 18.36 23.58
C SER A 2 6.42 17.43 22.73
N ILE A 3 6.97 16.96 21.61
CA ILE A 3 6.32 15.95 20.78
C ILE A 3 6.37 14.61 21.54
N ARG A 4 5.26 13.86 21.57
CA ARG A 4 5.16 12.56 22.28
C ARG A 4 4.90 11.36 21.38
N LEU A 5 4.45 11.61 20.15
CA LEU A 5 4.11 10.62 19.15
C LEU A 5 4.35 11.22 17.77
N ALA A 6 5.01 10.46 16.90
CA ALA A 6 5.06 10.71 15.48
C ALA A 6 4.35 9.56 14.76
N VAL A 7 3.42 9.90 13.86
CA VAL A 7 2.66 8.94 13.07
C VAL A 7 3.06 9.10 11.61
N PHE A 8 3.50 8.02 10.99
CA PHE A 8 3.97 8.02 9.60
C PHE A 8 3.07 7.17 8.72
N ASN A 9 2.90 7.60 7.46
CA ASN A 9 2.41 6.71 6.41
C ASN A 9 3.48 5.66 6.07
N MET A 10 3.10 4.55 5.44
CA MET A 10 4.06 3.54 4.96
C MET A 10 4.54 3.82 3.54
N ALA A 11 3.69 3.57 2.54
CA ALA A 11 4.03 3.73 1.12
C ALA A 11 4.41 5.17 0.77
N GLY A 12 5.57 5.35 0.14
CA GLY A 12 6.06 6.66 -0.29
C GLY A 12 6.49 7.58 0.85
N ALA A 13 6.47 7.12 2.11
CA ALA A 13 6.88 7.89 3.28
C ALA A 13 7.99 7.18 4.07
N THR A 14 7.81 5.92 4.44
CA THR A 14 8.83 5.12 5.15
C THR A 14 9.46 4.05 4.28
N VAL A 15 8.75 3.61 3.23
CA VAL A 15 9.25 2.69 2.21
C VAL A 15 9.07 3.32 0.83
N VAL A 16 10.01 3.06 -0.08
CA VAL A 16 9.89 3.49 -1.47
C VAL A 16 8.69 2.77 -2.13
N ASP A 17 7.76 3.56 -2.65
CA ASP A 17 6.65 3.10 -3.48
C ASP A 17 6.60 3.97 -4.73
N LYS A 18 6.74 3.37 -5.93
CA LYS A 18 6.81 4.07 -7.21
C LYS A 18 5.45 4.06 -7.93
N ASN A 19 4.42 4.55 -7.26
CA ASN A 19 3.02 4.52 -7.73
C ASN A 19 2.52 3.08 -8.02
N ASN A 20 3.01 2.07 -7.29
CA ASN A 20 2.61 0.70 -7.55
C ASN A 20 1.17 0.42 -7.11
N VAL A 21 0.63 1.23 -6.22
CA VAL A 21 -0.79 1.14 -5.83
C VAL A 21 -1.72 1.30 -7.05
N ALA A 22 -1.50 2.29 -7.90
CA ALA A 22 -2.32 2.49 -9.10
C ALA A 22 -2.09 1.36 -10.13
N ARG A 23 -0.84 0.90 -10.27
CA ARG A 23 -0.51 -0.21 -11.17
C ARG A 23 -1.18 -1.52 -10.75
N ALA A 24 -1.15 -1.83 -9.46
CA ALA A 24 -1.77 -3.02 -8.90
C ALA A 24 -3.30 -2.99 -9.09
N PHE A 25 -3.93 -1.83 -8.96
CA PHE A 25 -5.37 -1.73 -9.26
C PHE A 25 -5.70 -2.00 -10.72
N ILE A 26 -4.94 -1.42 -11.65
CA ILE A 26 -5.15 -1.61 -13.08
C ILE A 26 -4.95 -3.08 -13.44
N SER A 27 -3.89 -3.69 -12.93
CA SER A 27 -3.59 -5.11 -13.18
C SER A 27 -4.65 -6.05 -12.56
N ALA A 28 -5.03 -5.83 -11.30
CA ALA A 28 -6.10 -6.58 -10.65
C ALA A 28 -7.44 -6.47 -11.40
N SER A 29 -7.78 -5.28 -11.89
CA SER A 29 -9.02 -5.06 -12.64
C SER A 29 -8.95 -5.70 -14.04
N ALA A 30 -7.79 -5.65 -14.70
CA ALA A 30 -7.57 -6.29 -16.00
C ALA A 30 -7.72 -7.81 -15.95
N LYS A 31 -7.36 -8.47 -14.82
CA LYS A 31 -7.62 -9.91 -14.61
C LYS A 31 -9.11 -10.26 -14.67
N GLN A 32 -9.97 -9.31 -14.27
CA GLN A 32 -11.42 -9.43 -14.33
C GLN A 32 -12.01 -8.89 -15.65
N GLY A 33 -11.17 -8.62 -16.65
CA GLY A 33 -11.58 -8.13 -17.97
C GLY A 33 -11.96 -6.65 -18.00
N LEU A 34 -11.54 -5.87 -17.00
CA LEU A 34 -11.85 -4.45 -16.89
C LEU A 34 -10.68 -3.59 -17.35
N GLU A 35 -10.96 -2.59 -18.18
CA GLU A 35 -9.98 -1.59 -18.58
C GLU A 35 -10.15 -0.34 -17.70
N ILE A 36 -9.14 -0.06 -16.87
CA ILE A 36 -9.11 1.12 -15.99
C ILE A 36 -7.91 1.98 -16.34
N ASP A 37 -8.15 3.28 -16.56
CA ASP A 37 -7.09 4.24 -16.79
C ASP A 37 -6.43 4.69 -15.48
N THR A 38 -5.12 4.94 -15.54
CA THR A 38 -4.38 5.56 -14.41
C THR A 38 -4.98 6.89 -13.96
N ALA A 39 -5.57 7.66 -14.88
CA ALA A 39 -6.24 8.92 -14.58
C ALA A 39 -7.49 8.75 -13.69
N ASP A 40 -8.15 7.59 -13.76
CA ASP A 40 -9.32 7.25 -12.94
C ASP A 40 -8.90 6.63 -11.60
N ALA A 41 -7.81 5.86 -11.60
CA ALA A 41 -7.29 5.25 -10.38
C ALA A 41 -6.63 6.26 -9.43
N ASN A 42 -5.85 7.21 -9.97
CA ASN A 42 -5.05 8.15 -9.18
C ASN A 42 -5.86 9.00 -8.16
N PRO A 43 -7.04 9.55 -8.50
CA PRO A 43 -7.87 10.30 -7.56
C PRO A 43 -8.36 9.48 -6.35
N LEU A 44 -8.39 8.15 -6.47
CA LEU A 44 -8.88 7.24 -5.44
C LEU A 44 -7.75 6.71 -4.54
N MET A 45 -6.52 7.19 -4.74
CA MET A 45 -5.39 6.84 -3.88
C MET A 45 -5.63 7.32 -2.44
N GLY A 46 -5.46 6.41 -1.48
CA GLY A 46 -5.70 6.66 -0.05
C GLY A 46 -7.10 6.30 0.46
N TYR A 47 -8.05 5.99 -0.43
CA TYR A 47 -9.35 5.47 -0.04
C TYR A 47 -9.25 4.03 0.48
N HIS A 48 -10.23 3.63 1.31
CA HIS A 48 -10.44 2.23 1.65
C HIS A 48 -10.69 1.42 0.38
N LYS A 49 -9.95 0.32 0.20
CA LYS A 49 -9.79 -0.35 -1.10
C LYS A 49 -11.10 -0.86 -1.72
N PRO A 50 -11.99 -1.57 -1.00
CA PRO A 50 -13.31 -1.92 -1.51
C PRO A 50 -14.13 -0.71 -2.00
N LEU A 51 -14.06 0.43 -1.31
CA LEU A 51 -14.77 1.64 -1.73
C LEU A 51 -14.13 2.25 -2.98
N ALA A 52 -12.80 2.26 -3.07
CA ALA A 52 -12.10 2.71 -4.28
C ALA A 52 -12.49 1.84 -5.50
N ILE A 53 -12.54 0.51 -5.33
CA ILE A 53 -12.96 -0.42 -6.38
C ILE A 53 -14.40 -0.14 -6.79
N GLN A 54 -15.31 -0.01 -5.83
CA GLN A 54 -16.70 0.34 -6.11
C GLN A 54 -16.80 1.63 -6.95
N LEU A 55 -16.12 2.70 -6.55
CA LEU A 55 -16.14 3.99 -7.26
C LEU A 55 -15.51 3.90 -8.65
N MET A 56 -14.47 3.07 -8.85
CA MET A 56 -13.90 2.83 -10.18
C MET A 56 -14.87 2.12 -11.11
N LEU A 57 -15.72 1.24 -10.57
CA LEU A 57 -16.69 0.44 -11.32
C LEU A 57 -17.98 1.20 -11.65
N GLU A 58 -18.24 2.33 -10.99
CA GLU A 58 -19.36 3.22 -11.34
C GLU A 58 -19.19 3.84 -12.73
N LYS A 59 -17.96 4.20 -13.13
CA LYS A 59 -17.68 4.82 -14.43
C LYS A 59 -18.04 3.95 -15.63
N PRO A 60 -17.70 2.64 -15.67
CA PRO A 60 -18.18 1.74 -16.71
C PRO A 60 -19.65 1.31 -16.53
N GLU A 61 -20.40 1.90 -15.59
CA GLU A 61 -21.79 1.54 -15.26
C GLU A 61 -21.97 0.06 -14.89
N ILE A 62 -20.92 -0.56 -14.35
CA ILE A 62 -20.98 -1.92 -13.83
C ILE A 62 -21.64 -1.83 -12.45
N GLY A 63 -22.65 -2.66 -12.20
CA GLY A 63 -23.25 -2.83 -10.88
C GLY A 63 -22.66 -4.05 -10.18
N PRO A 64 -21.41 -3.99 -9.70
CA PRO A 64 -20.76 -5.15 -9.11
C PRO A 64 -21.44 -5.50 -7.79
N ASP A 65 -21.54 -6.80 -7.51
CA ASP A 65 -21.86 -7.25 -6.16
C ASP A 65 -20.61 -7.20 -5.26
N ALA A 66 -20.82 -7.47 -3.98
CA ALA A 66 -19.75 -7.46 -3.00
C ALA A 66 -18.70 -8.56 -3.23
N GLU A 67 -19.09 -9.66 -3.89
CA GLU A 67 -18.20 -10.78 -4.20
C GLU A 67 -17.18 -10.37 -5.27
N PHE A 68 -17.65 -9.77 -6.36
CA PHE A 68 -16.79 -9.27 -7.43
C PHE A 68 -15.81 -8.17 -6.96
N ILE A 69 -16.27 -7.24 -6.11
CA ILE A 69 -15.38 -6.25 -5.47
C ILE A 69 -14.33 -6.95 -4.60
N GLY A 70 -14.73 -8.01 -3.90
CA GLY A 70 -13.86 -8.83 -3.07
C GLY A 70 -12.76 -9.52 -3.86
N GLU A 71 -13.09 -10.06 -5.04
CA GLU A 71 -12.13 -10.71 -5.93
C GLU A 71 -11.07 -9.73 -6.45
N ILE A 72 -11.48 -8.57 -6.97
CA ILE A 72 -10.55 -7.51 -7.41
C ILE A 72 -9.67 -7.05 -6.24
N HIS A 73 -10.26 -6.92 -5.05
CA HIS A 73 -9.49 -6.51 -3.87
C HIS A 73 -8.46 -7.57 -3.47
N ALA A 74 -8.81 -8.85 -3.51
CA ALA A 74 -7.88 -9.95 -3.22
C ALA A 74 -6.72 -9.96 -4.24
N ASP A 75 -7.02 -9.84 -5.53
CA ASP A 75 -6.01 -9.72 -6.59
C ASP A 75 -5.07 -8.53 -6.37
N PHE A 76 -5.62 -7.38 -5.97
CA PHE A 76 -4.85 -6.19 -5.61
C PHE A 76 -3.93 -6.47 -4.39
N GLU A 77 -4.43 -7.16 -3.37
CA GLU A 77 -3.62 -7.48 -2.19
C GLU A 77 -2.43 -8.37 -2.53
N GLU A 78 -2.65 -9.44 -3.30
CA GLU A 78 -1.57 -10.35 -3.70
C GLU A 78 -0.52 -9.62 -4.53
N GLU A 79 -0.92 -8.78 -5.48
CA GLU A 79 0.03 -8.00 -6.29
C GLU A 79 0.85 -7.02 -5.47
N MET A 80 0.25 -6.37 -4.47
CA MET A 80 0.97 -5.48 -3.57
C MET A 80 1.93 -6.24 -2.66
N ILE A 81 1.52 -7.42 -2.16
CA ILE A 81 2.39 -8.28 -1.35
C ILE A 81 3.60 -8.73 -2.18
N ASP A 82 3.36 -9.25 -3.38
CA ASP A 82 4.42 -9.68 -4.30
C ASP A 82 5.39 -8.54 -4.62
N PHE A 83 4.87 -7.33 -4.87
CA PHE A 83 5.70 -6.16 -5.09
C PHE A 83 6.60 -5.86 -3.89
N TYR A 84 6.05 -5.79 -2.68
CA TYR A 84 6.83 -5.47 -1.48
C TYR A 84 7.78 -6.58 -1.03
N GLU A 85 7.48 -7.85 -1.32
CA GLU A 85 8.35 -8.99 -0.99
C GLU A 85 9.51 -9.12 -1.99
N TYR A 86 9.24 -8.95 -3.28
CA TYR A 86 10.16 -9.43 -4.32
C TYR A 86 10.77 -8.34 -5.20
N ASP A 87 10.19 -7.14 -5.30
CA ASP A 87 10.76 -6.09 -6.15
C ASP A 87 12.02 -5.51 -5.48
N PRO A 88 13.20 -5.61 -6.14
CA PRO A 88 14.46 -5.20 -5.53
C PRO A 88 14.52 -3.69 -5.25
N SER A 89 13.70 -2.89 -5.94
CA SER A 89 13.63 -1.43 -5.75
C SER A 89 12.89 -1.00 -4.50
N VAL A 90 12.18 -1.91 -3.82
CA VAL A 90 11.50 -1.64 -2.56
C VAL A 90 12.49 -1.64 -1.41
N ILE A 91 12.93 -0.46 -1.01
CA ILE A 91 13.86 -0.24 0.09
C ILE A 91 13.27 0.76 1.08
N PRO A 92 13.76 0.80 2.33
CA PRO A 92 13.46 1.90 3.23
C PRO A 92 13.72 3.25 2.55
N MET A 93 12.84 4.23 2.82
CA MET A 93 13.01 5.58 2.30
C MET A 93 14.33 6.17 2.85
N PRO A 94 15.12 6.90 2.04
CA PRO A 94 16.35 7.53 2.52
C PRO A 94 16.11 8.38 3.78
N GLY A 95 16.87 8.11 4.84
CA GLY A 95 16.77 8.82 6.12
C GLY A 95 15.64 8.34 7.05
N ALA A 96 14.76 7.43 6.64
CA ALA A 96 13.67 6.95 7.49
C ALA A 96 14.19 6.22 8.74
N GLU A 97 15.16 5.32 8.57
CA GLU A 97 15.76 4.57 9.68
C GLU A 97 16.48 5.49 10.67
N GLU A 98 17.27 6.44 10.17
CA GLU A 98 17.97 7.42 11.00
C GLU A 98 16.99 8.29 11.78
N LEU A 99 15.93 8.79 11.12
CA LEU A 99 14.88 9.55 11.78
C LEU A 99 14.20 8.73 12.89
N PHE A 100 13.91 7.46 12.63
CA PHE A 100 13.29 6.58 13.63
C PHE A 100 14.19 6.34 14.84
N LEU A 101 15.49 6.19 14.63
CA LEU A 101 16.46 6.10 15.71
C LEU A 101 16.48 7.40 16.54
N GLN A 102 16.59 8.56 15.90
CA GLN A 102 16.60 9.86 16.58
C GLN A 102 15.31 10.13 17.38
N LEU A 103 14.15 9.71 16.86
CA LEU A 103 12.88 9.83 17.57
C LEU A 103 12.82 8.91 18.79
N LYS A 104 13.29 7.66 18.66
CA LYS A 104 13.38 6.71 19.78
C LYS A 104 14.32 7.22 20.88
N GLU A 105 15.50 7.75 20.52
CA GLU A 105 16.46 8.35 21.46
C GLU A 105 15.87 9.52 22.25
N LYS A 106 14.97 10.29 21.62
CA LYS A 106 14.24 11.39 22.27
C LYS A 106 13.04 10.92 23.11
N GLY A 107 12.80 9.61 23.22
CA GLY A 107 11.64 9.04 23.91
C GLY A 107 10.31 9.30 23.20
N ILE A 108 10.34 9.63 21.91
CA ILE A 108 9.14 9.87 21.10
C ILE A 108 8.64 8.54 20.58
N ARG A 109 7.35 8.24 20.81
CA ARG A 109 6.71 7.04 20.27
C ARG A 109 6.53 7.18 18.76
N ILE A 110 6.65 6.05 18.05
CA ILE A 110 6.46 5.98 16.60
C ILE A 110 5.27 5.07 16.33
N ALA A 111 4.36 5.49 15.47
CA ALA A 111 3.29 4.67 14.94
C ALA A 111 3.28 4.73 13.41
N LEU A 112 2.86 3.63 12.78
CA LEU A 112 2.60 3.58 11.36
C LEU A 112 1.09 3.53 11.13
N ASN A 113 0.60 4.32 10.18
CA ASN A 113 -0.80 4.34 9.77
C ASN A 113 -0.85 4.20 8.24
N THR A 114 -1.69 3.33 7.72
CA THR A 114 -1.78 3.10 6.27
C THR A 114 -3.21 2.78 5.86
N GLY A 115 -3.55 3.09 4.60
CA GLY A 115 -4.79 2.65 3.97
C GLY A 115 -4.73 1.21 3.45
N PHE A 116 -3.59 0.52 3.60
CA PHE A 116 -3.46 -0.89 3.25
C PHE A 116 -4.10 -1.81 4.29
N SER A 117 -4.41 -3.03 3.85
CA SER A 117 -4.81 -4.09 4.76
C SER A 117 -3.66 -4.50 5.67
N LYS A 118 -4.02 -5.21 6.76
CA LYS A 118 -3.04 -5.72 7.71
C LYS A 118 -1.99 -6.61 7.04
N ARG A 119 -2.38 -7.42 6.05
CA ARG A 119 -1.48 -8.34 5.34
C ARG A 119 -0.33 -7.58 4.65
N ILE A 120 -0.68 -6.58 3.84
CA ILE A 120 0.29 -5.72 3.15
C ILE A 120 1.15 -4.95 4.18
N ALA A 121 0.52 -4.40 5.22
CA ALA A 121 1.24 -3.67 6.27
C ALA A 121 2.28 -4.57 6.97
N ASP A 122 1.90 -5.80 7.35
CA ASP A 122 2.81 -6.76 7.97
C ASP A 122 3.99 -7.10 7.03
N THR A 123 3.73 -7.25 5.72
CA THR A 123 4.78 -7.48 4.71
C THR A 123 5.79 -6.33 4.65
N ILE A 124 5.32 -5.08 4.59
CA ILE A 124 6.19 -3.90 4.60
C ILE A 124 6.97 -3.81 5.93
N SER A 125 6.32 -4.10 7.06
CA SER A 125 6.98 -4.09 8.37
C SER A 125 8.11 -5.10 8.45
N LYS A 126 7.89 -6.34 7.99
CA LYS A 126 8.96 -7.36 7.94
C LYS A 126 10.14 -6.91 7.07
N LEU A 127 9.86 -6.25 5.94
CA LEU A 127 10.90 -5.69 5.08
C LEU A 127 11.73 -4.64 5.83
N MET A 128 11.07 -3.70 6.51
CA MET A 128 11.74 -2.65 7.28
C MET A 128 12.55 -3.20 8.47
N ASP A 129 12.12 -4.31 9.06
CA ASP A 129 12.83 -4.98 10.14
C ASP A 129 13.92 -5.97 9.62
N GLY A 130 14.14 -6.05 8.30
CA GLY A 130 15.16 -6.90 7.69
C GLY A 130 14.83 -8.40 7.64
N THR A 131 13.59 -8.78 7.96
CA THR A 131 13.12 -10.19 8.02
C THR A 131 12.24 -10.58 6.83
N GLY A 132 11.92 -9.63 5.94
CA GLY A 132 10.86 -9.76 4.94
C GLY A 132 11.25 -10.22 3.55
N ARG A 133 12.54 -10.35 3.20
CA ARG A 133 12.95 -10.83 1.87
C ARG A 133 13.29 -12.32 1.91
N PRO A 134 12.46 -13.22 1.37
CA PRO A 134 12.84 -14.62 1.22
C PRO A 134 13.99 -14.73 0.20
N SER A 135 14.92 -15.65 0.46
CA SER A 135 15.92 -16.07 -0.52
C SER A 135 15.18 -16.80 -1.66
N ARG A 136 15.25 -16.24 -2.88
CA ARG A 136 14.79 -16.94 -4.09
C ARG A 136 15.59 -18.20 -4.34
#